data_AF-A0A7X7E6S8-F1
#
_entry.id   AF-A0A7X7E6S8-F1
#
_cell.length_a   1.000
_cell.length_b   1.000
_cell.length_c   1.000
_cell.angle_alpha   90.00
_cell.angle_beta   90.00
_cell.angle_gamma   90.00
#
_symmetry.space_group_name_H-M   'P 1'
#
loop_
_entity.id
_entity.type
_entity.pdbx_description
1 polymer ?
#
loop_
_entity_poly.entity_id
_entity_poly.type
_entity_poly.pdbx_seq_one_letter_code
_entity_poly.pdbx_strand_id
1 'polypeptide(L)'
;ERLAKTLTDEGLARDTVDAVLETSHDFLDLRSRAQALHAFRAGDRWEDLVTVFSRPSNLAKKLPPEAVASGQADGGVSPVLFQVEAEGALFAAWQDTMAKVSPAVDAQRYGDALDALAGLRPAVDRYFDDVLVMADEEAVRLNRLRQLAAIAATVRSVAWLELVQG
;
A
#
# COMPACT_ATOMS: atom_id res chain seq x y z
N GLU A 1 -11.30 -14.44 -16.34
CA GLU A 1 -12.06 -15.61 -15.86
C GLU A 1 -11.28 -16.94 -15.90
N ARG A 2 -10.78 -17.40 -17.08
CA ARG A 2 -10.05 -18.69 -17.16
C ARG A 2 -8.73 -18.73 -16.38
N LEU A 3 -7.95 -17.63 -16.41
CA LEU A 3 -6.65 -17.55 -15.71
C LEU A 3 -6.80 -17.68 -14.19
N ALA A 4 -7.76 -16.94 -13.62
CA ALA A 4 -8.04 -17.01 -12.19
C ALA A 4 -8.52 -18.40 -11.75
N LYS A 5 -9.33 -19.07 -12.59
CA LYS A 5 -9.79 -20.43 -12.34
C LYS A 5 -8.64 -21.43 -12.25
N THR A 6 -7.66 -21.35 -13.17
CA THR A 6 -6.49 -22.23 -13.12
C THR A 6 -5.74 -22.13 -11.79
N LEU A 7 -5.53 -20.89 -11.31
CA LEU A 7 -4.81 -20.66 -10.05
C LEU A 7 -5.61 -21.14 -8.82
N THR A 8 -6.93 -20.99 -8.84
CA THR A 8 -7.78 -21.55 -7.78
C THR A 8 -7.81 -23.07 -7.81
N ASP A 9 -7.77 -23.69 -8.99
CA ASP A 9 -7.66 -25.14 -9.14
C ASP A 9 -6.28 -25.65 -8.66
N GLU A 10 -5.24 -24.81 -8.67
CA GLU A 10 -3.91 -25.05 -8.08
C GLU A 10 -3.88 -24.84 -6.54
N GLY A 11 -5.01 -24.50 -5.91
CA GLY A 11 -5.14 -24.38 -4.45
C GLY A 11 -4.97 -22.97 -3.88
N LEU A 12 -4.81 -21.95 -4.74
CA LEU A 12 -4.78 -20.56 -4.28
C LEU A 12 -6.19 -20.06 -3.93
N ALA A 13 -6.30 -19.33 -2.83
CA ALA A 13 -7.58 -18.75 -2.42
C ALA A 13 -8.06 -17.72 -3.45
N ARG A 14 -9.37 -17.73 -3.75
CA ARG A 14 -9.95 -16.92 -4.82
C ARG A 14 -9.72 -15.42 -4.61
N ASP A 15 -9.90 -14.97 -3.38
CA ASP A 15 -9.69 -13.59 -2.94
C ASP A 15 -8.24 -13.12 -3.15
N THR A 16 -7.26 -14.02 -2.99
CA THR A 16 -5.83 -13.77 -3.21
C THR A 16 -5.55 -13.52 -4.69
N VAL A 17 -6.17 -14.33 -5.56
CA VAL A 17 -6.05 -14.17 -7.01
C VAL A 17 -6.72 -12.88 -7.46
N ASP A 18 -7.92 -12.59 -6.96
CA ASP A 18 -8.64 -11.36 -7.29
C ASP A 18 -7.88 -10.10 -6.83
N ALA A 19 -7.21 -10.16 -5.66
CA ALA A 19 -6.40 -9.07 -5.13
C ALA A 19 -5.21 -8.66 -6.02
N VAL A 20 -4.68 -9.56 -6.84
CA VAL A 20 -3.52 -9.25 -7.71
C VAL A 20 -3.90 -9.12 -9.19
N LEU A 21 -5.13 -9.47 -9.56
CA LEU A 21 -5.56 -9.61 -10.93
C LEU A 21 -5.38 -8.32 -11.76
N GLU A 22 -5.87 -7.20 -11.24
CA GLU A 22 -5.80 -5.89 -11.91
C GLU A 22 -4.36 -5.34 -12.00
N THR A 23 -3.45 -5.80 -11.15
CA THR A 23 -2.04 -5.36 -11.14
C THR A 23 -1.14 -6.20 -12.03
N SER A 24 -1.65 -7.30 -12.57
CA SER A 24 -0.84 -8.29 -13.28
C SER A 24 -0.76 -7.99 -14.78
N HIS A 25 0.43 -8.12 -15.36
CA HIS A 25 0.64 -7.85 -16.79
C HIS A 25 0.28 -9.04 -17.69
N ASP A 26 0.56 -10.25 -17.22
CA ASP A 26 0.29 -11.50 -17.91
C ASP A 26 0.03 -12.64 -16.91
N PHE A 27 -0.15 -13.87 -17.41
CA PHE A 27 -0.45 -15.02 -16.56
C PHE A 27 0.71 -15.43 -15.64
N LEU A 28 1.96 -15.33 -16.10
CA LEU A 28 3.12 -15.68 -15.29
C LEU A 28 3.30 -14.66 -14.16
N ASP A 29 3.06 -13.39 -14.47
CA ASP A 29 3.05 -12.32 -13.49
C ASP A 29 1.94 -12.50 -12.45
N LEU A 30 0.72 -12.77 -12.91
CA LEU A 30 -0.42 -13.08 -12.06
C LEU A 30 -0.13 -14.24 -11.10
N ARG A 31 0.43 -15.33 -11.63
CA ARG A 31 0.81 -16.49 -10.84
C ARG A 31 1.85 -16.12 -9.78
N SER A 32 2.88 -15.38 -10.15
CA SER A 32 3.97 -14.97 -9.25
C SER A 32 3.47 -14.07 -8.13
N ARG A 33 2.62 -13.08 -8.45
CA ARG A 33 1.97 -12.20 -7.46
C ARG A 33 1.06 -12.99 -6.52
N ALA A 34 0.21 -13.87 -7.06
CA ALA A 34 -0.75 -14.64 -6.28
C ALA A 34 -0.04 -15.63 -5.33
N GLN A 35 1.02 -16.31 -5.80
CA GLN A 35 1.83 -17.20 -4.96
C GLN A 35 2.55 -16.43 -3.84
N ALA A 36 3.15 -15.28 -4.16
CA ALA A 36 3.82 -14.46 -3.17
C ALA A 36 2.83 -13.93 -2.11
N LEU A 37 1.68 -13.41 -2.53
CA LEU A 37 0.65 -12.93 -1.60
C LEU A 37 0.10 -14.09 -0.75
N HIS A 38 -0.15 -15.26 -1.34
CA HIS A 38 -0.61 -16.44 -0.61
C HIS A 38 0.40 -16.88 0.45
N ALA A 39 1.68 -16.97 0.10
CA ALA A 39 2.74 -17.32 1.04
C ALA A 39 2.88 -16.27 2.15
N PHE A 40 2.83 -14.99 1.80
CA PHE A 40 2.96 -13.88 2.73
C PHE A 40 1.81 -13.84 3.76
N ARG A 41 0.58 -14.15 3.33
CA ARG A 41 -0.59 -14.28 4.22
C ARG A 41 -0.41 -15.30 5.35
N ALA A 42 0.37 -16.35 5.11
CA ALA A 42 0.64 -17.38 6.10
C ALA A 42 1.80 -17.03 7.07
N GLY A 43 2.48 -15.89 6.85
CA GLY A 43 3.62 -15.45 7.64
C GLY A 43 3.26 -14.42 8.72
N ASP A 44 4.20 -14.22 9.65
CA ASP A 44 4.03 -13.37 10.83
C ASP A 44 3.88 -11.86 10.50
N ARG A 45 4.25 -11.46 9.28
CA ARG A 45 4.26 -10.07 8.80
C ARG A 45 2.93 -9.66 8.15
N TRP A 46 1.97 -10.58 8.03
CA TRP A 46 0.67 -10.31 7.40
C TRP A 46 -0.12 -9.19 8.09
N GLU A 47 -0.25 -9.25 9.42
CA GLU A 47 -1.00 -8.26 10.18
C GLU A 47 -0.38 -6.86 10.08
N ASP A 48 0.95 -6.78 10.00
CA ASP A 48 1.67 -5.53 9.78
C ASP A 48 1.29 -4.91 8.43
N LEU A 49 1.29 -5.69 7.37
CA LEU A 49 0.90 -5.23 6.03
C LEU A 49 -0.56 -4.77 6.00
N VAL A 50 -1.48 -5.55 6.57
CA VAL A 50 -2.90 -5.19 6.66
C VAL A 50 -3.09 -3.89 7.43
N THR A 51 -2.32 -3.66 8.49
CA THR A 51 -2.39 -2.41 9.27
C THR A 51 -1.84 -1.21 8.51
N VAL A 52 -0.69 -1.38 7.83
CA VAL A 52 -0.08 -0.36 6.96
C VAL A 52 -1.06 0.05 5.85
N PHE A 53 -1.92 -0.84 5.39
CA PHE A 53 -2.89 -0.54 4.33
C PHE A 53 -4.25 -0.03 4.84
N SER A 54 -4.86 -0.71 5.81
CA SER A 54 -6.30 -0.55 6.12
C SER A 54 -6.66 0.86 6.61
N ARG A 55 -5.90 1.41 7.56
CA ARG A 55 -6.19 2.74 8.11
C ARG A 55 -5.85 3.86 7.12
N PRO A 56 -4.68 3.86 6.45
CA PRO A 56 -4.39 4.82 5.40
C PRO A 56 -5.39 4.78 4.25
N SER A 57 -5.74 3.59 3.74
CA SER A 57 -6.68 3.45 2.61
C SER A 57 -8.09 3.95 2.94
N ASN A 58 -8.57 3.72 4.17
CA ASN A 58 -9.89 4.20 4.60
C ASN A 58 -9.93 5.72 4.77
N LEU A 59 -8.87 6.33 5.30
CA LEU A 59 -8.80 7.79 5.42
C LEU A 59 -8.55 8.46 4.07
N ALA A 60 -7.76 7.85 3.19
CA ALA A 60 -7.51 8.34 1.84
C ALA A 60 -8.80 8.52 1.01
N LYS A 61 -9.87 7.76 1.29
CA LYS A 61 -11.20 7.96 0.67
C LYS A 61 -11.82 9.33 0.97
N LYS A 62 -11.34 10.04 2.00
CA LYS A 62 -11.77 11.40 2.34
C LYS A 62 -11.02 12.48 1.56
N LEU A 63 -10.00 12.12 0.76
CA LEU A 63 -9.33 13.04 -0.12
C LEU A 63 -10.29 13.41 -1.27
N PRO A 64 -10.63 14.71 -1.45
CA PRO A 64 -11.50 15.12 -2.55
C PRO A 64 -10.87 14.78 -3.91
N PRO A 65 -11.65 14.37 -4.92
CA PRO A 65 -11.14 14.03 -6.25
C PRO A 65 -10.26 15.13 -6.88
N GLU A 66 -10.62 16.39 -6.67
CA GLU A 66 -9.89 17.58 -7.14
C GLU A 66 -8.53 17.79 -6.44
N ALA A 67 -8.34 17.17 -5.27
CA ALA A 67 -7.10 17.28 -4.49
C ALA A 67 -6.13 16.11 -4.76
N VAL A 68 -6.53 15.11 -5.55
CA VAL A 68 -5.70 13.96 -5.93
C VAL A 68 -4.58 14.42 -6.86
N ALA A 69 -3.34 14.29 -6.41
CA ALA A 69 -2.16 14.67 -7.18
C ALA A 69 -1.65 13.48 -8.03
N SER A 70 -2.47 13.04 -8.97
CA SER A 70 -2.12 11.94 -9.88
C SER A 70 -0.85 12.25 -10.68
N GLY A 71 0.08 11.29 -10.72
CA GLY A 71 1.31 11.39 -11.52
C GLY A 71 2.48 12.10 -10.85
N GLN A 72 2.34 12.57 -9.61
CA GLN A 72 3.47 13.09 -8.84
C GLN A 72 4.18 11.95 -8.08
N ALA A 73 5.51 11.91 -8.15
CA ALA A 73 6.31 10.83 -7.55
C ALA A 73 6.16 10.73 -6.03
N ASP A 74 5.86 11.85 -5.37
CA ASP A 74 5.61 11.97 -3.93
C ASP A 74 4.11 11.96 -3.57
N GLY A 75 3.23 11.71 -4.53
CA GLY A 75 1.78 11.78 -4.33
C GLY A 75 1.24 13.19 -4.05
N GLY A 76 2.02 14.24 -4.35
CA GLY A 76 1.70 15.63 -4.07
C GLY A 76 1.77 15.99 -2.59
N VAL A 77 2.52 15.22 -1.81
CA VAL A 77 2.84 15.53 -0.41
C VAL A 77 3.83 16.68 -0.38
N SER A 78 3.54 17.69 0.44
CA SER A 78 4.32 18.90 0.58
C SER A 78 4.96 18.96 1.97
N PRO A 79 6.27 18.70 2.11
CA PRO A 79 6.94 18.71 3.42
C PRO A 79 6.91 20.05 4.15
N VAL A 80 6.71 21.17 3.43
CA VAL A 80 6.56 22.50 4.02
C VAL A 80 5.28 22.65 4.86
N LEU A 81 4.30 21.77 4.65
CA LEU A 81 3.03 21.75 5.38
C LEU A 81 3.05 20.80 6.59
N PHE A 82 4.17 20.13 6.87
CA PHE A 82 4.28 19.27 8.06
C PHE A 82 4.32 20.10 9.34
N GLN A 83 3.52 19.70 10.32
CA GLN A 83 3.43 20.35 11.62
C GLN A 83 3.94 19.46 12.75
N VAL A 84 3.91 18.14 12.55
CA VAL A 84 4.36 17.14 13.52
C VAL A 84 5.52 16.36 12.90
N GLU A 85 6.56 16.08 13.71
CA GLU A 85 7.75 15.36 13.25
C GLU A 85 7.43 13.98 12.66
N ALA A 86 6.39 13.31 13.19
CA ALA A 86 5.93 12.02 12.71
C ALA A 86 5.46 12.05 11.23
N GLU A 87 5.01 13.20 10.72
CA GLU A 87 4.65 13.37 9.30
C GLU A 87 5.90 13.24 8.41
N GLY A 88 6.98 13.92 8.79
CA GLY A 88 8.27 13.84 8.09
C GLY A 88 8.91 12.46 8.21
N ALA A 89 8.85 11.85 9.40
CA ALA A 89 9.39 10.51 9.63
C ALA A 89 8.67 9.44 8.78
N LEU A 90 7.33 9.49 8.72
CA LEU A 90 6.55 8.59 7.86
C LEU A 90 6.85 8.82 6.38
N PHE A 91 6.99 10.08 5.95
CA PHE A 91 7.29 10.41 4.57
C PHE A 91 8.65 9.86 4.13
N ALA A 92 9.69 10.06 4.94
CA ALA A 92 11.03 9.52 4.67
C ALA A 92 11.02 7.98 4.64
N ALA A 93 10.38 7.34 5.63
CA ALA A 93 10.26 5.88 5.66
C ALA A 93 9.54 5.34 4.42
N TRP A 94 8.47 6.00 3.98
CA TRP A 94 7.76 5.65 2.75
C TRP A 94 8.63 5.78 1.50
N GLN A 95 9.41 6.87 1.37
CA GLN A 95 10.35 7.05 0.26
C GLN A 95 11.43 5.95 0.21
N ASP A 96 12.00 5.59 1.36
CA ASP A 96 12.96 4.50 1.46
C ASP A 96 12.34 3.14 1.11
N THR A 97 11.09 2.92 1.49
CA THR A 97 10.34 1.71 1.10
C THR A 97 10.07 1.68 -0.40
N MET A 98 9.69 2.81 -1.01
CA MET A 98 9.50 2.91 -2.47
C MET A 98 10.77 2.53 -3.24
N ALA A 99 11.94 2.98 -2.77
CA ALA A 99 13.22 2.63 -3.36
C ALA A 99 13.55 1.12 -3.33
N LYS A 100 12.88 0.36 -2.44
CA LYS A 100 13.00 -1.11 -2.35
C LYS A 100 11.88 -1.82 -3.13
N VAL A 101 10.66 -1.29 -3.07
CA VAL A 101 9.47 -1.89 -3.69
C VAL A 101 9.56 -1.85 -5.21
N SER A 102 9.90 -0.71 -5.82
CA SER A 102 10.00 -0.59 -7.29
C SER A 102 10.93 -1.64 -7.91
N PRO A 103 12.21 -1.76 -7.51
CA PRO A 103 13.09 -2.78 -8.09
C PRO A 103 12.72 -4.22 -7.70
N ALA A 104 12.01 -4.43 -6.59
CA ALA A 104 11.49 -5.75 -6.25
C ALA A 104 10.35 -6.16 -7.17
N VAL A 105 9.40 -5.26 -7.45
CA VAL A 105 8.30 -5.46 -8.39
C VAL A 105 8.82 -5.68 -9.81
N ASP A 106 9.76 -4.85 -10.27
CA ASP A 106 10.37 -4.99 -11.61
C ASP A 106 11.10 -6.33 -11.79
N ALA A 107 11.67 -6.86 -10.72
CA ALA A 107 12.34 -8.17 -10.69
C ALA A 107 11.40 -9.33 -10.33
N GLN A 108 10.08 -9.10 -10.24
CA GLN A 108 9.06 -10.07 -9.81
C GLN A 108 9.33 -10.70 -8.43
N ARG A 109 10.10 -10.03 -7.57
CA ARG A 109 10.36 -10.39 -6.18
C ARG A 109 9.26 -9.84 -5.26
N TYR A 110 8.04 -10.32 -5.48
CA TYR A 110 6.86 -9.79 -4.79
C TYR A 110 6.88 -10.00 -3.27
N GLY A 111 7.49 -11.09 -2.78
CA GLY A 111 7.69 -11.29 -1.34
C GLY A 111 8.51 -10.15 -0.70
N ASP A 112 9.64 -9.80 -1.31
CA ASP A 112 10.50 -8.71 -0.84
C ASP A 112 9.76 -7.35 -0.85
N ALA A 113 8.90 -7.13 -1.86
CA ALA A 113 8.07 -5.93 -1.92
C ALA A 113 7.03 -5.89 -0.78
N LEU A 114 6.35 -7.00 -0.51
CA LEU A 114 5.38 -7.12 0.59
C LEU A 114 6.07 -6.95 1.96
N ASP A 115 7.26 -7.52 2.16
CA ASP A 115 8.04 -7.35 3.38
C ASP A 115 8.48 -5.91 3.61
N ALA A 116 8.96 -5.23 2.55
CA ALA A 116 9.32 -3.83 2.62
C ALA A 116 8.12 -2.95 3.00
N LEU A 117 6.93 -3.24 2.46
CA LEU A 117 5.68 -2.55 2.80
C LEU A 117 5.25 -2.80 4.24
N ALA A 118 5.26 -4.05 4.71
CA ALA A 118 5.00 -4.38 6.11
C ALA A 118 5.98 -3.67 7.06
N GLY A 119 7.21 -3.41 6.60
CA GLY A 119 8.23 -2.63 7.32
C GLY A 119 7.82 -1.22 7.70
N LEU A 120 6.81 -0.64 7.04
CA LEU A 120 6.29 0.70 7.38
C LEU A 120 5.48 0.74 8.67
N ARG A 121 5.10 -0.41 9.23
CA ARG A 121 4.22 -0.50 10.39
C ARG A 121 4.60 0.45 11.54
N PRO A 122 5.85 0.50 12.02
CA PRO A 122 6.21 1.37 13.15
C PRO A 122 6.03 2.85 12.85
N ALA A 123 6.31 3.29 11.62
CA ALA A 123 6.15 4.68 11.21
C ALA A 123 4.68 5.06 11.04
N VAL A 124 3.85 4.13 10.54
CA VAL A 124 2.40 4.32 10.42
C VAL A 124 1.75 4.43 11.79
N ASP A 125 2.12 3.55 12.73
CA ASP A 125 1.58 3.58 14.10
C ASP A 125 1.92 4.91 14.78
N ARG A 126 3.20 5.30 14.79
CA ARG A 126 3.64 6.58 15.37
C ARG A 126 2.92 7.78 14.74
N TYR A 127 2.79 7.80 13.40
CA TYR A 127 2.06 8.85 12.73
C TYR A 127 0.63 8.96 13.25
N PHE A 128 -0.06 7.83 13.44
CA PHE A 128 -1.44 7.85 13.90
C PHE A 128 -1.62 8.12 15.39
N ASP A 129 -0.59 7.92 16.19
CA ASP A 129 -0.56 8.29 17.61
C ASP A 129 -0.33 9.80 17.77
N ASP A 130 0.56 10.38 16.96
CA ASP A 130 0.98 11.78 17.09
C ASP A 130 0.17 12.76 16.22
N VAL A 131 -0.46 12.29 15.13
CA VAL A 131 -1.06 13.15 14.09
C VAL A 131 -2.58 13.04 14.04
N LEU A 132 -3.25 14.17 14.32
CA LEU A 132 -4.68 14.33 14.04
C LEU A 132 -4.91 14.57 12.54
N VAL A 133 -5.21 13.51 11.78
CA VAL A 133 -5.36 13.58 10.31
C VAL A 133 -6.42 14.60 9.85
N MET A 134 -7.54 14.66 10.55
CA MET A 134 -8.62 15.62 10.27
C MET A 134 -8.32 16.98 10.92
N ALA A 135 -7.23 17.62 10.50
CA ALA A 135 -6.86 18.96 10.95
C ALA A 135 -7.89 20.02 10.52
N ASP A 136 -8.01 21.08 11.31
CA ASP A 136 -8.87 22.23 11.00
C ASP A 136 -8.35 22.97 9.76
N GLU A 137 -7.03 23.19 9.71
CA GLU A 137 -6.37 23.82 8.57
C GLU A 137 -6.44 22.92 7.33
N GLU A 138 -7.14 23.40 6.31
CA GLU A 138 -7.43 22.63 5.11
C GLU A 138 -6.18 22.16 4.36
N ALA A 139 -5.18 23.04 4.21
CA ALA A 139 -3.94 22.70 3.51
C ALA A 139 -3.22 21.51 4.19
N VAL A 140 -3.15 21.53 5.52
CA VAL A 140 -2.52 20.49 6.34
C VAL A 140 -3.33 19.19 6.26
N ARG A 141 -4.66 19.27 6.40
CA ARG A 141 -5.55 18.12 6.26
C ARG A 141 -5.39 17.45 4.90
N LEU A 142 -5.40 18.21 3.81
CA LEU A 142 -5.21 17.68 2.46
C LEU A 142 -3.82 17.06 2.30
N ASN A 143 -2.77 17.68 2.85
CA ASN A 143 -1.42 17.13 2.80
C ASN A 143 -1.33 15.76 3.49
N ARG A 144 -1.91 15.64 4.69
CA ARG A 144 -2.00 14.39 5.46
C ARG A 144 -2.78 13.32 4.71
N LEU A 145 -3.91 13.68 4.10
CA LEU A 145 -4.70 12.76 3.28
C LEU A 145 -3.95 12.29 2.02
N ARG A 146 -3.19 13.18 1.37
CA ARG A 146 -2.30 12.80 0.24
C ARG A 146 -1.23 11.82 0.66
N GLN A 147 -0.60 12.03 1.82
CA GLN A 147 0.42 11.12 2.33
C GLN A 147 -0.15 9.72 2.59
N LEU A 148 -1.34 9.63 3.19
CA LEU A 148 -2.03 8.35 3.39
C LEU A 148 -2.48 7.71 2.07
N ALA A 149 -2.93 8.52 1.10
CA ALA A 149 -3.31 8.04 -0.23
C ALA A 149 -2.10 7.48 -0.99
N ALA A 150 -0.93 8.13 -0.89
CA ALA A 150 0.30 7.68 -1.52
C ALA A 150 0.77 6.33 -0.97
N ILE A 151 0.75 6.15 0.35
CA ILE A 151 1.07 4.86 0.99
C ILE A 151 0.10 3.75 0.53
N ALA A 152 -1.21 4.04 0.54
CA ALA A 152 -2.21 3.08 0.09
C ALA A 152 -2.06 2.73 -1.40
N ALA A 153 -1.68 3.71 -2.24
CA ALA A 153 -1.42 3.48 -3.66
C ALA A 153 -0.18 2.60 -3.87
N THR A 154 0.87 2.75 -3.06
CA THR A 154 2.04 1.85 -3.13
C THR A 154 1.65 0.41 -2.81
N VAL A 155 0.85 0.16 -1.79
CA VAL A 155 0.40 -1.21 -1.50
C VAL A 155 -0.40 -1.78 -2.68
N ARG A 156 -1.29 -0.98 -3.28
CA ARG A 156 -2.09 -1.36 -4.46
C ARG A 156 -1.28 -1.62 -5.73
N SER A 157 -0.03 -1.16 -5.83
CA SER A 157 0.82 -1.52 -6.97
C SER A 157 1.28 -3.00 -6.90
N VAL A 158 1.24 -3.59 -5.71
CA VAL A 158 1.56 -5.00 -5.46
C VAL A 158 0.30 -5.84 -5.37
N ALA A 159 -0.65 -5.43 -4.51
CA ALA A 159 -1.91 -6.15 -4.28
C ALA A 159 -3.03 -5.23 -3.74
N TRP A 160 -4.25 -5.48 -4.19
CA TRP A 160 -5.49 -4.85 -3.73
C TRP A 160 -6.01 -5.57 -2.50
N LEU A 161 -5.43 -5.26 -1.34
CA LEU A 161 -5.75 -5.93 -0.08
C LEU A 161 -7.21 -5.76 0.36
N GLU A 162 -7.94 -4.78 -0.17
CA GLU A 162 -9.39 -4.63 0.01
C GLU A 162 -10.22 -5.81 -0.55
N LEU A 163 -9.64 -6.61 -1.45
CA LEU A 163 -10.28 -7.79 -2.04
C LEU A 163 -9.95 -9.07 -1.26
N VAL A 164 -8.97 -9.03 -0.35
CA VAL A 164 -8.59 -10.18 0.47
C VAL A 164 -9.57 -10.31 1.63
N GLN A 165 -10.19 -11.47 1.78
CA GLN A 165 -11.08 -11.77 2.90
C GLN A 165 -10.27 -12.39 4.04
N GLY A 166 -10.61 -12.02 5.28
CA GLY A 166 -9.96 -12.51 6.50
C GLY A 166 -10.11 -14.00 6.67
#